data_AF-Q6GUC8-F1
#
_entry.id   AF-Q6GUC8-F1
#
_cell.length_a   1.000
_cell.length_b   1.000
_cell.length_c   1.000
_cell.angle_alpha   90.00
_cell.angle_beta   90.00
_cell.angle_gamma   90.00
#
_symmetry.space_group_name_H-M   'P 1'
#
loop_
_entity.id
_entity.type
_entity.pdbx_description
1 polymer ?
#
loop_
_entity_poly.entity_id
_entity_poly.type
_entity_poly.pdbx_seq_one_letter_code
_entity_poly.pdbx_strand_id
1 'polypeptide(L)'
;MGTPRFTPEFKEEAVRQITERGYSVTEVSERLGVSAHSLYKWLRAIKPDNSEQYARDLLEAKTEILKLRAQLKHTEGERDILKQAETGTRVEEVCRKMGISEATFYIYGLPPFCKY
;
A
#
# COMPACT_ATOMS: atom_id res chain seq x y z
N MET A 1 -31.83 35.92 -3.26
CA MET A 1 -32.40 34.55 -3.38
C MET A 1 -31.73 33.66 -2.36
N GLY A 2 -32.45 33.19 -1.34
CA GLY A 2 -31.90 32.31 -0.30
C GLY A 2 -31.60 30.92 -0.86
N THR A 3 -30.52 30.29 -0.40
CA THR A 3 -30.22 28.91 -0.77
C THR A 3 -31.31 27.99 -0.19
N PRO A 4 -32.06 27.24 -1.03
CA PRO A 4 -33.05 26.30 -0.51
C PRO A 4 -32.36 25.28 0.40
N ARG A 5 -32.87 25.17 1.62
CA ARG A 5 -32.28 24.33 2.68
C ARG A 5 -32.85 22.92 2.54
N PHE A 6 -32.20 22.10 1.70
CA PHE A 6 -32.58 20.70 1.53
C PHE A 6 -32.28 19.87 2.79
N THR A 7 -33.19 18.96 3.16
CA THR A 7 -33.01 18.07 4.31
C THR A 7 -31.89 17.06 4.04
N PRO A 8 -31.24 16.52 5.10
CA PRO A 8 -30.21 15.49 4.95
C PRO A 8 -30.70 14.27 4.17
N GLU A 9 -31.92 13.81 4.45
CA GLU A 9 -32.52 12.62 3.84
C GLU A 9 -32.73 12.82 2.33
N PHE A 10 -33.15 14.02 1.94
CA PHE A 10 -33.32 14.38 0.53
C PHE A 10 -31.98 14.37 -0.23
N LYS A 11 -30.93 14.91 0.39
CA LYS A 11 -29.58 14.90 -0.22
C LYS A 11 -29.05 13.49 -0.36
N GLU A 12 -29.28 12.64 0.64
CA GLU A 12 -28.85 11.25 0.64
C GLU A 12 -29.55 10.45 -0.46
N GLU A 13 -30.88 10.56 -0.60
CA GLU A 13 -31.62 9.87 -1.66
C GLU A 13 -31.25 10.37 -3.06
N ALA A 14 -30.99 11.68 -3.22
CA ALA A 14 -30.50 12.23 -4.48
C ALA A 14 -29.12 11.67 -4.86
N VAL A 15 -28.21 11.51 -3.90
CA VAL A 15 -26.90 10.89 -4.15
C VAL A 15 -27.04 9.39 -4.39
N ARG A 16 -27.93 8.70 -3.68
CA ARG A 16 -28.24 7.27 -3.86
C ARG A 16 -28.73 6.96 -5.27
N GLN A 17 -29.57 7.82 -5.84
CA GLN A 17 -30.00 7.71 -7.23
C GLN A 17 -28.82 7.74 -8.23
N ILE A 18 -27.78 8.51 -7.93
CA ILE A 18 -26.58 8.62 -8.78
C ILE A 18 -25.63 7.43 -8.55
N THR A 19 -25.38 7.05 -7.29
CA THR A 19 -24.34 6.06 -6.96
C THR A 19 -24.82 4.62 -7.00
N GLU A 20 -26.05 4.33 -6.57
CA GLU A 20 -26.58 2.97 -6.47
C GLU A 20 -27.47 2.62 -7.66
N ARG A 21 -28.31 3.57 -8.09
CA ARG A 21 -29.23 3.35 -9.24
C ARG A 21 -28.62 3.71 -10.59
N GLY A 22 -27.45 4.35 -10.59
CA GLY A 22 -26.67 4.63 -11.80
C GLY A 22 -27.23 5.72 -12.72
N TYR A 23 -28.17 6.55 -12.24
CA TYR A 23 -28.66 7.67 -13.03
C TYR A 23 -27.59 8.75 -13.20
N SER A 24 -27.59 9.45 -14.33
CA SER A 24 -26.67 10.56 -14.55
C SER A 24 -27.03 11.76 -13.69
N VAL A 25 -26.04 12.59 -13.36
CA VAL A 25 -26.25 13.82 -12.58
C VAL A 25 -27.23 14.77 -13.28
N THR A 26 -27.21 14.81 -14.61
CA THR A 26 -28.12 15.62 -15.42
C THR A 26 -29.57 15.16 -15.29
N GLU A 27 -29.82 13.85 -15.42
CA GLU A 27 -31.17 13.29 -15.27
C GLU A 27 -31.73 13.52 -13.86
N VAL A 28 -30.91 13.34 -12.83
CA VAL A 28 -31.32 13.57 -11.43
C VAL A 28 -31.53 15.06 -11.16
N SER A 29 -30.73 15.93 -11.77
CA SER A 29 -30.86 17.39 -11.69
C SER A 29 -32.22 17.84 -12.25
N GLU A 30 -32.58 17.37 -13.45
CA GLU A 30 -33.83 17.71 -14.12
C GLU A 30 -35.04 17.14 -13.37
N ARG A 31 -34.96 15.87 -12.93
CA ARG A 31 -36.05 15.20 -12.22
C ARG A 31 -36.37 15.80 -10.85
N LEU A 32 -35.34 16.17 -10.09
CA LEU A 32 -35.49 16.70 -8.73
C LEU A 32 -35.58 18.23 -8.70
N GLY A 33 -35.36 18.92 -9.82
CA GLY A 33 -35.33 20.38 -9.88
C GLY A 33 -34.17 21.00 -9.10
N VAL A 34 -33.06 20.25 -8.94
CA VAL A 34 -31.87 20.68 -8.18
C VAL A 34 -30.74 20.94 -9.15
N SER A 35 -29.91 21.96 -8.90
CA SER A 35 -28.74 22.22 -9.75
C SER A 35 -27.74 21.04 -9.72
N ALA A 36 -27.22 20.65 -10.90
CA ALA A 36 -26.15 19.67 -11.03
C ALA A 36 -24.95 19.99 -10.12
N HIS A 37 -24.62 21.28 -9.96
CA HIS A 37 -23.55 21.73 -9.07
C HIS A 37 -23.79 21.32 -7.60
N SER A 38 -25.04 21.39 -7.13
CA SER A 38 -25.40 20.96 -5.76
C SER A 38 -25.30 19.46 -5.60
N LEU A 39 -25.71 18.68 -6.62
CA LEU A 39 -25.56 17.23 -6.65
C LEU A 39 -24.09 16.81 -6.62
N TYR A 40 -23.22 17.42 -7.43
CA TYR A 40 -21.77 17.19 -7.36
C TYR A 40 -21.18 17.54 -5.99
N LYS A 41 -21.64 18.62 -5.37
CA LYS A 41 -21.20 19.02 -4.03
C LYS A 41 -21.59 17.98 -2.97
N TRP A 42 -22.80 17.43 -3.02
CA TRP A 42 -23.24 16.37 -2.09
C TRP A 42 -22.52 15.05 -2.36
N LEU A 43 -22.27 14.72 -3.62
CA LEU A 43 -21.50 13.53 -4.01
C LEU A 43 -20.08 13.57 -3.44
N ARG A 44 -19.39 14.72 -3.53
CA ARG A 44 -18.06 14.94 -2.93
C ARG A 44 -18.06 14.96 -1.40
N ALA A 45 -19.20 15.27 -0.77
CA ALA A 45 -19.31 15.26 0.69
C ALA A 45 -19.50 13.83 1.23
N ILE A 46 -20.18 12.96 0.48
CA ILE A 46 -20.40 11.55 0.85
C ILE A 46 -19.20 10.67 0.47
N LYS A 47 -18.60 10.95 -0.69
CA LYS A 47 -17.30 10.40 -1.10
C LYS A 47 -16.28 11.53 -1.02
N PRO A 48 -15.77 11.89 0.17
CA PRO A 48 -14.59 12.73 0.22
C PRO A 48 -13.53 12.07 -0.65
N ASP A 49 -12.85 12.88 -1.44
CA ASP A 49 -11.79 12.42 -2.32
C ASP A 49 -10.64 11.93 -1.43
N ASN A 50 -10.75 10.68 -0.97
CA ASN A 50 -9.74 9.99 -0.18
C ASN A 50 -8.51 9.68 -1.03
N SER A 51 -8.42 10.18 -2.27
CA SER A 51 -7.27 10.00 -3.16
C SER A 51 -5.95 10.38 -2.49
N GLU A 52 -5.91 11.49 -1.74
CA GLU A 52 -4.68 11.86 -1.01
C GLU A 52 -4.37 10.90 0.14
N GLN A 53 -5.37 10.50 0.91
CA GLN A 53 -5.19 9.54 2.00
C GLN A 53 -4.77 8.17 1.47
N TYR A 54 -5.43 7.70 0.41
CA TYR A 54 -5.10 6.47 -0.31
C TYR A 54 -3.68 6.52 -0.87
N ALA A 55 -3.26 7.65 -1.44
CA ALA A 55 -1.89 7.82 -1.92
C ALA A 55 -0.87 7.74 -0.78
N ARG A 56 -1.18 8.30 0.40
CA ARG A 56 -0.34 8.19 1.60
C ARG A 56 -0.27 6.75 2.11
N ASP A 57 -1.43 6.10 2.29
CA ASP A 57 -1.52 4.71 2.76
C ASP A 57 -0.81 3.76 1.78
N LEU A 58 -0.94 4.00 0.47
CA LEU A 58 -0.25 3.22 -0.57
C LEU A 58 1.26 3.42 -0.51
N LEU A 59 1.73 4.65 -0.26
CA LEU A 59 3.16 4.93 -0.10
C LEU A 59 3.69 4.24 1.15
N GLU A 60 2.99 4.35 2.28
CA GLU A 60 3.35 3.69 3.53
C GLU A 60 3.44 2.17 3.35
N ALA A 61 2.40 1.56 2.77
CA ALA A 61 2.38 0.12 2.48
C ALA A 61 3.56 -0.30 1.58
N LYS A 62 3.90 0.50 0.56
CA LYS A 62 5.07 0.23 -0.30
C LYS A 62 6.38 0.30 0.49
N THR A 63 6.54 1.29 1.36
CA THR A 63 7.75 1.41 2.19
C THR A 63 7.88 0.23 3.15
N GLU A 64 6.78 -0.22 3.73
CA GLU A 64 6.78 -1.38 4.63
C GLU A 64 7.10 -2.67 3.89
N ILE A 65 6.54 -2.87 2.69
CA ILE A 65 6.88 -4.01 1.83
C ILE A 65 8.39 -4.04 1.53
N LEU A 66 9.02 -2.90 1.26
CA LEU A 66 10.46 -2.85 1.01
C LEU A 66 11.27 -3.23 2.25
N LYS A 67 10.90 -2.72 3.43
CA LYS A 67 11.54 -3.08 4.71
C LYS A 67 11.41 -4.57 5.01
N LEU A 68 10.19 -5.10 4.91
CA LEU A 68 9.91 -6.52 5.17
C LEU A 68 10.66 -7.42 4.19
N ARG A 69 10.72 -7.07 2.90
CA ARG A 69 11.52 -7.82 1.92
C ARG A 69 13.02 -7.80 2.25
N ALA A 70 13.54 -6.67 2.72
CA ALA A 70 14.95 -6.57 3.13
C ALA A 70 15.24 -7.43 4.37
N GLN A 71 14.35 -7.42 5.36
CA GLN A 71 14.45 -8.27 6.55
C GLN A 71 14.36 -9.75 6.20
N LEU A 72 13.39 -10.15 5.36
CA LEU A 72 13.28 -11.53 4.89
C LEU A 72 14.56 -12.00 4.21
N LYS A 73 15.10 -11.22 3.26
CA LYS A 73 16.34 -11.57 2.58
C LYS A 73 17.51 -11.72 3.55
N HIS A 74 17.58 -10.88 4.58
CA HIS A 74 18.62 -10.98 5.61
C HIS A 74 18.48 -12.28 6.41
N THR A 75 17.30 -12.54 6.99
CA THR A 75 17.04 -13.75 7.79
C THR A 75 17.19 -15.04 6.96
N GLU A 76 16.80 -15.03 5.69
CA GLU A 76 17.04 -16.14 4.77
C GLU A 76 18.53 -16.39 4.56
N GLY A 77 19.34 -15.33 4.38
CA GLY A 77 20.80 -15.45 4.27
C GLY A 77 21.44 -16.03 5.53
N GLU A 78 21.03 -15.58 6.71
CA GLU A 78 21.52 -16.12 7.99
C GLU A 78 21.18 -17.60 8.14
N ARG A 79 19.93 -17.99 7.84
CA ARG A 79 19.49 -19.39 7.85
C ARG A 79 20.28 -20.24 6.87
N ASP A 80 20.53 -19.74 5.66
CA ASP A 80 21.25 -20.49 4.64
C ASP A 80 22.70 -20.75 5.04
N ILE A 81 23.35 -19.80 5.72
CA ILE A 81 24.70 -19.97 6.28
C ILE A 81 24.70 -21.00 7.41
N LEU A 82 23.72 -20.94 8.33
CA LEU A 82 23.58 -21.95 9.37
C LEU A 82 23.38 -23.35 8.78
N LYS A 83 22.58 -23.47 7.73
CA LYS A 83 22.36 -24.74 7.02
C LYS A 83 23.63 -25.25 6.34
N GLN A 84 24.43 -24.36 5.74
CA GLN A 84 25.73 -24.73 5.17
C GLN A 84 26.68 -25.25 6.26
N ALA A 85 26.70 -24.63 7.44
CA ALA A 85 27.50 -25.09 8.58
C ALA A 85 27.03 -26.46 9.10
N GLU A 86 25.73 -26.65 9.28
CA GLU A 86 25.14 -27.91 9.75
C GLU A 86 25.43 -29.07 8.78
N THR A 87 25.41 -28.80 7.48
CA THR A 87 25.73 -29.80 6.44
C THR A 87 27.24 -30.04 6.25
N GLY A 88 28.09 -29.33 6.99
CA GLY A 88 29.55 -29.48 6.92
C GLY A 88 30.18 -28.88 5.66
N THR A 89 29.50 -27.94 4.99
CA THR A 89 30.04 -27.25 3.82
C THR A 89 31.30 -26.46 4.22
N ARG A 90 32.41 -26.67 3.49
CA ARG A 90 33.68 -25.97 3.79
C ARG A 90 33.62 -24.52 3.34
N VAL A 91 34.24 -23.62 4.11
CA VAL A 91 34.32 -22.18 3.80
C VAL A 91 34.96 -21.93 2.42
N GLU A 92 35.97 -22.72 2.05
CA GLU A 92 36.61 -22.66 0.73
C GLU A 92 35.61 -22.88 -0.43
N GLU A 93 34.64 -23.79 -0.27
CA GLU A 93 33.63 -24.09 -1.28
C GLU A 93 32.62 -22.94 -1.41
N VAL A 94 32.23 -22.36 -0.27
CA VAL A 94 31.35 -21.19 -0.23
C VAL A 94 32.03 -20.00 -0.92
N CYS A 95 33.29 -19.72 -0.58
CA CYS A 95 34.07 -18.64 -1.17
C CYS A 95 34.25 -18.81 -2.68
N ARG A 96 34.54 -20.04 -3.14
CA ARG A 96 34.64 -20.37 -4.57
C ARG A 96 33.32 -20.14 -5.30
N LYS A 97 32.19 -20.57 -4.72
CA LYS A 97 30.85 -20.40 -5.32
C LYS A 97 30.44 -18.93 -5.42
N MET A 98 30.81 -18.14 -4.41
CA MET A 98 30.48 -16.71 -4.34
C MET A 98 31.48 -15.82 -5.08
N GLY A 99 32.63 -16.35 -5.50
CA GLY A 99 33.68 -15.58 -6.17
C GLY A 99 34.35 -14.55 -5.25
N ILE A 100 34.46 -14.85 -3.96
CA ILE A 100 35.03 -13.94 -2.94
C ILE A 100 36.21 -14.59 -2.22
N SER A 101 37.05 -13.77 -1.59
CA SER A 101 38.12 -14.27 -0.72
C SER A 101 37.57 -14.71 0.64
N GLU A 102 38.29 -15.58 1.35
CA GLU A 102 37.93 -15.95 2.73
C GLU A 102 37.85 -14.72 3.63
N ALA A 103 38.79 -13.78 3.53
CA ALA A 103 38.75 -12.54 4.28
C ALA A 103 37.44 -11.77 4.04
N THR A 104 36.98 -11.68 2.79
CA THR A 104 35.70 -11.06 2.45
C THR A 104 34.51 -11.79 3.08
N PHE A 105 34.54 -13.13 3.09
CA PHE A 105 33.50 -13.95 3.73
C PHE A 105 33.44 -13.72 5.25
N TYR A 106 34.57 -13.73 5.94
CA TYR A 106 34.61 -13.49 7.39
C TYR A 106 34.24 -12.05 7.77
N ILE A 107 34.59 -11.06 6.95
CA ILE A 107 34.26 -9.65 7.23
C ILE A 107 32.79 -9.33 6.92
N TYR A 108 32.26 -9.79 5.78
CA TYR A 108 30.94 -9.35 5.28
C TYR A 108 29.92 -10.47 5.06
N GLY A 109 30.38 -11.71 4.86
CA GLY A 109 29.52 -12.85 4.54
C GLY A 109 28.89 -13.50 5.78
N LEU A 110 29.59 -13.54 6.91
CA LEU A 110 29.07 -14.16 8.12
C LEU A 110 28.03 -13.29 8.85
N PRO A 111 26.97 -13.91 9.39
CA PRO A 111 26.04 -13.23 10.29
C PRO A 111 26.76 -12.64 11.51
N PRO A 112 26.27 -11.54 12.09
CA PRO A 112 26.90 -10.92 13.27
C PRO A 112 27.13 -11.90 14.43
N PHE A 113 26.20 -12.83 14.65
CA PHE A 113 26.30 -13.84 15.72
C PHE A 113 27.33 -14.94 15.46
N CYS A 114 27.86 -15.08 14.24
CA CYS A 114 28.92 -16.04 13.91
C CYS A 114 30.33 -15.45 14.02
N LYS A 115 30.47 -14.16 14.35
CA LYS A 115 31.76 -13.44 14.39
C LYS A 115 32.43 -13.46 15.77
N TYR A 116 31.75 -13.99 16.79
CA TYR A 116 32.20 -14.10 18.18
C TYR A 116 32.09 -15.54 18.64
#